data_AF-A0A022MFK6-F1
#
_entry.id   AF-A0A022MFK6-F1
#
_cell.length_a   1.000
_cell.length_b   1.000
_cell.length_c   1.000
_cell.angle_alpha   90.00
_cell.angle_beta   90.00
_cell.angle_gamma   90.00
#
_symmetry.space_group_name_H-M   'P 1'
#
loop_
_entity.id
_entity.type
_entity.pdbx_description
1 polymer ?
#
loop_
_entity_poly.entity_id
_entity_poly.type
_entity_poly.pdbx_seq_one_letter_code
_entity_poly.pdbx_strand_id
1 'polypeptide(L)'
;MAASLLGDALRSFGFLALLALIPIGALVLFLLVLHFMTRRERGRKPSRGEVARQEERAASERHRQVEAQLLRERVLRADPQWPEAVLDHFLRWLLSRPDEGSMQEWMAFRQFQGLQLREREVEEARERARREGLAVHDGRRWRLTARGRRIFEEHGGDRKRMNEAEKKRQQPHIRIDARGAGTVAHTIEGGVHGTTVHHAAAPTPVPAEADLQAVLQLVERLRTALADTDELSDLARQRASGDLGELDRELRAPVADREPGRARAALERLRTTLLGVDGLLEVVNQMWDRLRHWFPA
;
A
#
# COMPACT_ATOMS: atom_id res chain seq x y z
N MET A 1 18.79 -95.48 -1.68
CA MET A 1 18.32 -94.12 -2.03
C MET A 1 18.35 -93.11 -0.87
N ALA A 2 18.57 -93.50 0.39
CA ALA A 2 18.59 -92.53 1.51
C ALA A 2 19.93 -91.77 1.71
N ALA A 3 21.03 -92.21 1.11
CA ALA A 3 22.36 -91.62 1.35
C ALA A 3 22.68 -90.39 0.48
N SER A 4 22.02 -90.19 -0.67
CA SER A 4 22.31 -89.05 -1.56
C SER A 4 21.61 -87.75 -1.14
N LEU A 5 20.51 -87.82 -0.40
CA LEU A 5 19.75 -86.65 0.04
C LEU A 5 20.39 -85.91 1.23
N LEU A 6 21.20 -86.61 2.04
CA LEU A 6 21.90 -85.99 3.18
C LEU A 6 23.09 -85.10 2.74
N GLY A 7 23.76 -85.48 1.64
CA GLY A 7 24.92 -84.75 1.12
C GLY A 7 24.58 -83.39 0.52
N ASP A 8 23.43 -83.28 -0.15
CA ASP A 8 22.97 -82.03 -0.76
C ASP A 8 22.38 -81.05 0.27
N ALA A 9 21.78 -81.56 1.36
CA ALA A 9 21.32 -80.76 2.48
C ALA A 9 22.49 -80.10 3.25
N LEU A 10 23.59 -80.82 3.47
CA LEU A 10 24.78 -80.29 4.17
C LEU A 10 25.52 -79.21 3.36
N ARG A 11 25.56 -79.33 2.03
CA ARG A 11 26.18 -78.32 1.14
C ARG A 11 25.37 -77.04 1.04
N SER A 12 24.04 -77.15 1.00
CA SER A 12 23.14 -75.99 0.96
C SER A 12 23.11 -75.22 2.29
N PHE A 13 23.22 -75.90 3.44
CA PHE A 13 23.39 -75.24 4.74
C PHE A 13 24.73 -74.52 4.87
N GLY A 14 25.83 -75.11 4.38
CA GLY A 14 27.14 -74.45 4.38
C GLY A 14 27.17 -73.17 3.53
N PHE A 15 26.48 -73.16 2.39
CA PHE A 15 26.41 -72.00 1.50
C PHE A 15 25.54 -70.87 2.09
N LEU A 16 24.42 -71.21 2.73
CA LEU A 16 23.57 -70.25 3.42
C LEU A 16 24.26 -69.64 4.65
N ALA A 17 25.04 -70.43 5.39
CA ALA A 17 25.84 -69.93 6.50
C ALA A 17 26.95 -68.97 6.04
N LEU A 18 27.56 -69.21 4.88
CA LEU A 18 28.58 -68.34 4.30
C LEU A 18 27.98 -67.00 3.81
N LEU A 19 26.80 -67.04 3.18
CA LEU A 19 26.08 -65.85 2.73
C LEU A 19 25.62 -64.97 3.90
N ALA A 20 25.27 -65.58 5.04
CA ALA A 20 24.89 -64.85 6.26
C ALA A 20 26.07 -64.12 6.93
N LEU A 21 27.32 -64.54 6.70
CA LEU A 21 28.51 -63.90 7.28
C LEU A 21 28.91 -62.60 6.57
N ILE A 22 28.57 -62.44 5.29
CA ILE A 22 28.88 -61.25 4.50
C ILE A 22 28.21 -59.97 5.07
N PRO A 23 26.89 -59.94 5.36
CA PRO A 23 26.27 -58.75 5.94
C PRO A 23 26.77 -58.45 7.36
N ILE A 24 27.14 -59.48 8.13
CA ILE A 24 27.71 -59.31 9.48
C ILE A 24 29.10 -58.65 9.38
N GLY A 25 29.95 -59.10 8.45
CA GLY A 25 31.25 -58.48 8.21
C GLY A 25 31.14 -57.02 7.77
N ALA A 26 30.20 -56.71 6.87
CA ALA A 26 29.95 -55.34 6.42
C ALA A 26 29.44 -54.43 7.55
N LEU A 27 28.57 -54.94 8.43
CA LEU A 27 28.07 -54.22 9.60
C LEU A 27 29.20 -53.89 10.59
N VAL A 28 30.07 -54.86 10.88
CA VAL A 28 31.21 -54.65 11.79
C VAL A 28 32.19 -53.63 11.22
N LEU A 29 32.48 -53.69 9.92
CA LEU A 29 33.32 -52.71 9.24
C LEU A 29 32.70 -51.31 9.27
N PHE A 30 31.39 -51.20 9.02
CA PHE A 30 30.67 -49.93 9.09
C PHE A 30 30.72 -49.33 10.50
N LEU A 31 30.50 -50.15 11.54
CA LEU A 31 30.61 -49.72 12.94
C LEU A 31 32.03 -49.28 13.31
N LEU A 32 33.07 -49.97 12.80
CA LEU A 32 34.46 -49.57 13.00
C LEU A 32 34.79 -48.24 12.32
N VAL A 33 34.31 -48.01 11.09
CA VAL A 33 34.47 -46.73 10.39
C VAL A 33 33.75 -45.61 11.14
N LEU A 34 32.52 -45.87 11.62
CA LEU A 34 31.77 -44.90 12.42
C LEU A 34 32.49 -44.57 13.74
N HIS A 35 33.03 -45.59 14.40
CA HIS A 35 33.82 -45.43 15.63
C HIS A 35 35.12 -44.66 15.38
N PHE A 36 35.77 -44.88 14.24
CA PHE A 36 37.00 -44.17 13.87
C PHE A 36 36.74 -42.70 13.51
N MET A 37 35.68 -42.42 12.74
CA MET A 37 35.25 -41.05 12.42
C MET A 37 34.91 -40.26 13.70
N THR A 38 34.13 -40.86 14.60
CA THR A 38 33.74 -40.21 15.87
C THR A 38 34.90 -40.03 16.84
N ARG A 39 35.91 -40.92 16.85
CA ARG A 39 37.16 -40.70 17.62
C ARG A 39 38.00 -39.56 17.05
N ARG A 40 38.02 -39.38 15.72
CA ARG A 40 38.84 -38.34 15.08
C ARG A 40 38.33 -36.93 15.39
N GLU A 41 37.02 -36.76 15.59
CA GLU A 41 36.42 -35.48 15.98
C GLU A 41 36.55 -35.17 17.48
N ARG A 42 36.55 -36.20 18.36
CA ARG A 42 36.64 -36.00 19.82
C ARG A 42 38.05 -35.67 20.35
N GLY A 43 39.09 -35.79 19.52
CA GLY A 43 40.49 -35.60 19.93
C GLY A 43 41.02 -34.16 19.86
N ARG A 44 40.30 -33.24 19.21
CA ARG A 44 40.77 -31.85 19.04
C ARG A 44 40.02 -30.94 20.01
N LYS A 45 40.42 -30.97 21.28
CA LYS A 45 40.04 -29.90 22.22
C LYS A 45 40.76 -28.63 21.75
N PRO A 46 40.04 -27.55 21.39
CA PRO A 46 40.69 -26.31 21.02
C PRO A 46 41.58 -25.88 22.20
N SER A 47 42.81 -25.50 21.91
CA SER A 47 43.72 -25.03 22.95
C SER A 47 43.11 -23.79 23.62
N ARG A 48 43.35 -23.58 24.93
CA ARG A 48 42.83 -22.40 25.65
C ARG A 48 43.13 -21.08 24.92
N GLY A 49 44.25 -21.00 24.18
CA GLY A 49 44.60 -19.86 23.35
C GLY A 49 43.81 -19.73 22.04
N GLU A 50 43.38 -20.83 21.43
CA GLU A 50 42.49 -20.80 20.25
C GLU A 50 41.06 -20.42 20.64
N VAL A 51 40.57 -20.90 21.79
CA VAL A 51 39.26 -20.49 22.34
C VAL A 51 39.27 -19.00 22.66
N ALA A 52 40.30 -18.49 23.35
CA ALA A 52 40.41 -17.06 23.66
C ALA A 52 40.47 -16.18 22.40
N ARG A 53 41.22 -16.59 21.37
CA ARG A 53 41.27 -15.87 20.08
C ARG A 53 39.95 -15.95 19.32
N GLN A 54 39.22 -17.07 19.41
CA GLN A 54 37.88 -17.20 18.83
C GLN A 54 36.87 -16.32 19.55
N GLU A 55 36.92 -16.25 20.88
CA GLU A 55 36.06 -15.40 21.69
C GLU A 55 36.34 -13.91 21.43
N GLU A 56 37.61 -13.52 21.30
CA GLU A 56 38.00 -12.15 20.97
C GLU A 56 37.57 -11.74 19.56
N ARG A 57 37.70 -12.64 18.56
CA ARG A 57 37.16 -12.42 17.21
C ARG A 57 35.64 -12.34 17.21
N ALA A 58 34.95 -13.24 17.91
CA ALA A 58 33.50 -13.22 18.02
C ALA A 58 33.00 -11.96 18.74
N ALA A 59 33.72 -11.49 19.76
CA ALA A 59 33.41 -10.23 20.45
C ALA A 59 33.65 -9.01 19.54
N SER A 60 34.76 -9.00 18.79
CA SER A 60 35.06 -7.95 17.81
C SER A 60 34.04 -7.92 16.67
N GLU A 61 33.62 -9.08 16.17
CA GLU A 61 32.57 -9.19 15.15
C GLU A 61 31.22 -8.71 15.66
N ARG A 62 30.83 -9.10 16.89
CA ARG A 62 29.61 -8.57 17.53
C ARG A 62 29.70 -7.06 17.71
N HIS A 63 30.85 -6.52 18.11
CA HIS A 63 31.05 -5.09 18.26
C HIS A 63 30.88 -4.36 16.92
N ARG A 64 31.49 -4.87 15.84
CA ARG A 64 31.31 -4.33 14.48
C ARG A 64 29.88 -4.42 14.00
N GLN A 65 29.17 -5.51 14.30
CA GLN A 65 27.75 -5.66 13.96
C GLN A 65 26.89 -4.63 14.70
N VAL A 66 27.13 -4.43 16.00
CA VAL A 66 26.44 -3.40 16.78
C VAL A 66 26.73 -2.01 16.24
N GLU A 67 28.00 -1.69 15.94
CA GLU A 67 28.39 -0.41 15.39
C GLU A 67 27.76 -0.16 14.01
N ALA A 68 27.76 -1.16 13.14
CA ALA A 68 27.10 -1.09 11.83
C ALA A 68 25.58 -0.91 11.96
N GLN A 69 24.96 -1.58 12.95
CA GLN A 69 23.53 -1.43 13.23
C GLN A 69 23.20 -0.03 13.75
N LEU A 70 24.00 0.51 14.66
CA LEU A 70 23.85 1.87 15.19
C LEU A 70 24.07 2.92 14.08
N LEU A 71 25.04 2.71 13.19
CA LEU A 71 25.28 3.60 12.06
C LEU A 71 24.08 3.58 11.09
N ARG A 72 23.56 2.39 10.78
CA ARG A 72 22.36 2.23 9.95
C ARG A 72 21.15 2.93 10.57
N GLU A 73 20.95 2.77 11.87
CA GLU A 73 19.89 3.45 12.63
C GLU A 73 20.01 4.97 12.55
N ARG A 74 21.23 5.50 12.70
CA ARG A 74 21.50 6.95 12.57
C ARG A 74 21.23 7.46 11.16
N VAL A 75 21.69 6.75 10.13
CA VAL A 75 21.50 7.14 8.72
C VAL A 75 20.01 7.17 8.37
N LEU A 76 19.26 6.11 8.72
CA LEU A 76 17.82 6.03 8.44
C LEU A 76 17.03 7.14 9.14
N ARG A 77 17.36 7.43 10.40
CA ARG A 77 16.68 8.50 11.15
C ARG A 77 17.12 9.91 10.76
N ALA A 78 18.27 10.06 10.11
CA ALA A 78 18.73 11.33 9.57
C ALA A 78 18.10 11.65 8.21
N ASP A 79 17.40 10.69 7.59
CA ASP A 79 16.65 10.91 6.36
C ASP A 79 15.54 11.96 6.58
N PRO A 80 15.49 13.05 5.80
CA PRO A 80 14.41 14.03 5.86
C PRO A 80 13.02 13.43 5.65
N GLN A 81 12.90 12.30 4.95
CA GLN A 81 11.62 11.61 4.71
C GLN A 81 11.21 10.65 5.83
N TRP A 82 12.05 10.47 6.86
CA TRP A 82 11.76 9.57 7.97
C TRP A 82 10.41 9.88 8.65
N PRO A 83 10.06 11.15 8.98
CA PRO A 83 8.79 11.45 9.63
C PRO A 83 7.57 11.06 8.78
N GLU A 84 7.61 11.31 7.48
CA GLU A 84 6.59 10.93 6.50
C GLU A 84 6.48 9.41 6.41
N ALA A 85 7.60 8.70 6.36
CA ALA A 85 7.62 7.24 6.31
C ALA A 85 7.03 6.59 7.56
N VAL A 86 7.31 7.14 8.75
CA VAL A 86 6.71 6.68 10.02
C VAL A 86 5.20 6.96 10.06
N LEU A 87 4.77 8.14 9.60
CA LEU A 87 3.35 8.49 9.48
C LEU A 87 2.62 7.51 8.55
N ASP A 88 3.16 7.28 7.35
CA ASP A 88 2.61 6.33 6.39
C ASP A 88 2.50 4.91 6.95
N HIS A 89 3.54 4.45 7.66
CA HIS A 89 3.55 3.15 8.32
C HIS A 89 2.46 3.05 9.38
N PHE A 90 2.29 4.09 10.20
CA PHE A 90 1.22 4.16 11.19
C PHE A 90 -0.18 4.12 10.55
N LEU A 91 -0.40 4.92 9.50
CA LEU A 91 -1.68 4.95 8.81
C LEU A 91 -2.01 3.61 8.12
N ARG A 92 -1.02 2.93 7.54
CA ARG A 92 -1.18 1.58 6.97
C ARG A 92 -1.47 0.54 8.04
N TRP A 93 -0.83 0.65 9.20
CA TRP A 93 -1.13 -0.21 10.33
C TRP A 93 -2.58 0.00 10.79
N LEU A 94 -3.07 1.23 10.89
CA LEU A 94 -4.50 1.46 11.19
C LEU A 94 -5.44 0.94 10.10
N LEU A 95 -5.02 0.95 8.83
CA LEU A 95 -5.79 0.42 7.71
C LEU A 95 -6.05 -1.09 7.85
N SER A 96 -5.09 -1.85 8.39
CA SER A 96 -5.28 -3.29 8.65
C SER A 96 -6.22 -3.59 9.83
N ARG A 97 -6.75 -2.55 10.51
CA ARG A 97 -7.66 -2.66 11.67
C ARG A 97 -7.11 -3.56 12.78
N PRO A 98 -5.93 -3.19 13.34
CA PRO A 98 -5.27 -3.98 14.36
C PRO A 98 -6.09 -3.96 15.65
N ASP A 99 -5.96 -5.02 16.42
CA ASP A 99 -6.31 -5.04 17.82
C ASP A 99 -5.21 -4.32 18.62
N GLU A 100 -5.45 -3.05 18.95
CA GLU A 100 -4.52 -2.24 19.75
C GLU A 100 -4.31 -2.79 21.18
N GLY A 101 -5.20 -3.63 21.68
CA GLY A 101 -5.01 -4.36 22.93
C GLY A 101 -3.99 -5.50 22.83
N SER A 102 -3.65 -5.93 21.60
CA SER A 102 -2.67 -6.97 21.33
C SER A 102 -1.25 -6.42 21.39
N MET A 103 -0.50 -6.84 22.41
CA MET A 103 0.92 -6.51 22.53
C MET A 103 1.71 -6.98 21.30
N GLN A 104 1.31 -8.09 20.67
CA GLN A 104 2.01 -8.61 19.50
C GLN A 104 1.85 -7.70 18.28
N GLU A 105 0.63 -7.22 18.02
CA GLU A 105 0.38 -6.30 16.90
C GLU A 105 1.01 -4.94 17.13
N TRP A 106 1.01 -4.48 18.39
CA TRP A 106 1.72 -3.27 18.78
C TRP A 106 3.23 -3.38 18.54
N MET A 107 3.85 -4.48 18.96
CA MET A 107 5.28 -4.74 18.72
C MET A 107 5.60 -4.86 17.23
N ALA A 108 4.71 -5.48 16.45
CA ALA A 108 4.86 -5.60 15.00
C ALA A 108 4.82 -4.22 14.32
N PHE A 109 3.91 -3.33 14.72
CA PHE A 109 3.91 -1.93 14.25
C PHE A 109 5.20 -1.21 14.60
N ARG A 110 5.68 -1.35 15.85
CA ARG A 110 6.92 -0.70 16.28
C ARG A 110 8.15 -1.17 15.52
N GLN A 111 8.09 -2.32 14.86
CA GLN A 111 9.16 -2.78 13.98
C GLN A 111 8.97 -2.18 12.57
N PHE A 112 9.82 -1.21 12.21
CA PHE A 112 9.78 -0.53 10.92
C PHE A 112 11.16 -0.48 10.26
N GLN A 113 11.26 -0.95 9.01
CA GLN A 113 12.51 -1.01 8.24
C GLN A 113 13.70 -1.68 8.97
N GLY A 114 13.41 -2.66 9.84
CA GLY A 114 14.42 -3.36 10.64
C GLY A 114 14.85 -2.61 11.90
N LEU A 115 14.21 -1.49 12.24
CA LEU A 115 14.43 -0.72 13.46
C LEU A 115 13.20 -0.77 14.36
N GLN A 116 13.42 -0.54 15.65
CA GLN A 116 12.34 -0.31 16.59
C GLN A 116 12.06 1.21 16.68
N LEU A 117 10.82 1.60 16.39
CA LEU A 117 10.36 2.98 16.52
C LEU A 117 10.40 3.42 17.99
N ARG A 118 10.92 4.63 18.23
CA ARG A 118 10.94 5.28 19.54
C ARG A 118 9.55 5.80 19.88
N GLU A 119 9.22 5.84 21.17
CA GLU A 119 7.90 6.29 21.64
C GLU A 119 7.57 7.69 21.12
N ARG A 120 8.56 8.59 21.13
CA ARG A 120 8.41 9.95 20.61
C ARG A 120 8.04 9.98 19.11
N GLU A 121 8.63 9.10 18.29
CA GLU A 121 8.37 9.05 16.84
C GLU A 121 6.93 8.57 16.57
N VAL A 122 6.48 7.61 17.36
CA VAL A 122 5.10 7.08 17.30
C VAL A 122 4.10 8.14 17.75
N GLU A 123 4.38 8.84 18.84
CA GLU A 123 3.51 9.90 19.34
C GLU A 123 3.45 11.10 18.40
N GLU A 124 4.59 11.52 17.83
CA GLU A 124 4.62 12.56 16.80
C GLU A 124 3.78 12.16 15.56
N ALA A 125 3.86 10.90 15.12
CA ALA A 125 3.03 10.39 14.02
C ALA A 125 1.53 10.38 14.37
N ARG A 126 1.16 9.95 15.57
CA ARG A 126 -0.23 9.98 16.08
C ARG A 126 -0.79 11.39 16.13
N GLU A 127 -0.03 12.30 16.73
CA GLU A 127 -0.42 13.70 16.87
C GLU A 127 -0.53 14.40 15.51
N ARG A 128 0.40 14.12 14.60
CA ARG A 128 0.34 14.62 13.22
C ARG A 128 -0.86 14.05 12.48
N ALA A 129 -1.11 12.74 12.54
CA ALA A 129 -2.27 12.09 11.93
C ALA A 129 -3.60 12.67 12.45
N ARG A 130 -3.67 12.99 13.75
CA ARG A 130 -4.81 13.67 14.37
C ARG A 130 -4.98 15.09 13.85
N ARG A 131 -3.91 15.89 13.87
CA ARG A 131 -3.89 17.29 13.45
C ARG A 131 -4.26 17.46 11.98
N GLU A 132 -3.77 16.56 11.12
CA GLU A 132 -4.07 16.54 9.69
C GLU A 132 -5.44 15.91 9.39
N GLY A 133 -6.15 15.40 10.40
CA GLY A 133 -7.47 14.79 10.25
C GLY A 133 -7.45 13.46 9.47
N LEU A 134 -6.33 12.74 9.49
CA LEU A 134 -6.14 11.43 8.84
C LEU A 134 -6.54 10.28 9.75
N ALA A 135 -6.34 10.44 11.05
CA ALA A 135 -6.76 9.49 12.08
C ALA A 135 -7.43 10.21 13.25
N VAL A 136 -8.25 9.48 14.00
CA VAL A 136 -8.91 9.95 15.21
C VAL A 136 -8.80 8.89 16.29
N HIS A 137 -8.60 9.31 17.54
CA HIS A 137 -8.71 8.45 18.71
C HIS A 137 -10.13 8.57 19.27
N ASP A 138 -10.85 7.45 19.34
CA ASP A 138 -12.27 7.41 19.78
C ASP A 138 -12.44 7.28 21.32
N GLY A 139 -11.33 7.32 22.06
CA GLY A 139 -11.27 7.09 23.51
C GLY A 139 -10.87 5.67 23.92
N ARG A 140 -10.84 4.72 22.99
CA ARG A 140 -10.41 3.33 23.18
C ARG A 140 -9.33 2.89 22.20
N ARG A 141 -9.36 3.38 20.96
CA ARG A 141 -8.44 3.03 19.88
C ARG A 141 -8.31 4.14 18.85
N TRP A 142 -7.21 4.13 18.13
CA TRP A 142 -7.02 4.90 16.91
C TRP A 142 -7.78 4.28 15.74
N ARG A 143 -8.34 5.14 14.89
CA ARG A 143 -9.00 4.73 13.65
C ARG A 143 -8.69 5.72 12.54
N LEU A 144 -8.57 5.24 11.31
CA LEU A 144 -8.51 6.12 10.15
C LEU A 144 -9.84 6.88 9.99
N THR A 145 -9.74 8.15 9.61
CA THR A 145 -10.89 8.95 9.15
C THR A 145 -11.22 8.57 7.70
N ALA A 146 -12.32 9.11 7.17
CA ALA A 146 -12.62 8.98 5.74
C ALA A 146 -11.50 9.59 4.87
N ARG A 147 -10.95 10.74 5.29
CA ARG A 147 -9.81 11.39 4.63
C ARG A 147 -8.56 10.50 4.64
N GLY A 148 -8.21 9.92 5.79
CA GLY A 148 -7.06 9.03 5.90
C GLY A 148 -7.20 7.74 5.08
N ARG A 149 -8.42 7.22 4.92
CA ARG A 149 -8.68 6.08 4.03
C ARG A 149 -8.50 6.42 2.55
N ARG A 150 -8.96 7.59 2.10
CA ARG A 150 -8.86 8.01 0.69
C ARG A 150 -7.42 8.10 0.18
N ILE A 151 -6.45 8.45 1.03
CA ILE A 151 -5.01 8.46 0.68
C ILE A 151 -4.56 7.09 0.13
N PHE A 152 -5.13 6.00 0.65
CA PHE A 152 -4.80 4.65 0.21
C PHE A 152 -5.66 4.18 -0.98
N GLU A 153 -6.83 4.77 -1.18
CA GLU A 153 -7.73 4.45 -2.30
C GLU A 153 -7.27 5.12 -3.60
N GLU A 154 -6.81 6.38 -3.52
CA GLU A 154 -6.24 7.12 -4.67
C GLU A 154 -5.01 6.40 -5.25
N HIS A 155 -4.15 5.83 -4.41
CA HIS A 155 -2.99 5.04 -4.86
C HIS A 155 -3.27 3.54 -5.05
N GLY A 156 -4.34 3.00 -4.46
CA GLY A 156 -4.76 1.60 -4.59
C GLY A 156 -5.42 1.31 -5.95
N GLY A 157 -6.18 2.28 -6.47
CA GLY A 157 -6.76 2.21 -7.81
C GLY A 157 -5.70 2.12 -8.91
N ASP A 158 -4.62 2.88 -8.79
CA ASP A 158 -3.54 2.91 -9.79
C ASP A 158 -2.69 1.64 -9.77
N ARG A 159 -2.41 1.07 -8.59
CA ARG A 159 -1.74 -0.24 -8.49
C ARG A 159 -2.59 -1.38 -9.06
N LYS A 160 -3.92 -1.36 -8.82
CA LYS A 160 -4.83 -2.36 -9.39
C LYS A 160 -4.93 -2.22 -10.91
N ARG A 161 -5.05 -0.98 -11.42
CA ARG A 161 -5.07 -0.68 -12.87
C ARG A 161 -3.75 -1.06 -13.56
N MET A 162 -2.61 -0.80 -12.93
CA MET A 162 -1.29 -1.15 -13.47
C MET A 162 -1.06 -2.66 -13.48
N ASN A 163 -1.48 -3.37 -12.44
CA ASN A 163 -1.37 -4.83 -12.35
C ASN A 163 -2.37 -5.53 -13.29
N GLU A 164 -3.57 -4.97 -13.51
CA GLU A 164 -4.50 -5.41 -14.56
C GLU A 164 -3.97 -5.13 -15.97
N ALA A 165 -3.31 -3.99 -16.18
CA ALA A 165 -2.65 -3.66 -17.45
C ALA A 165 -1.44 -4.56 -17.73
N GLU A 166 -0.63 -4.89 -16.73
CA GLU A 166 0.46 -5.86 -16.83
C GLU A 166 -0.06 -7.28 -17.07
N LYS A 167 -1.13 -7.70 -16.37
CA LYS A 167 -1.79 -8.99 -16.64
C LYS A 167 -2.35 -9.07 -18.05
N LYS A 168 -2.95 -7.99 -18.57
CA LYS A 168 -3.40 -7.93 -19.98
C LYS A 168 -2.24 -7.95 -20.97
N ARG A 169 -1.10 -7.34 -20.64
CA ARG A 169 0.13 -7.41 -21.46
C ARG A 169 0.80 -8.79 -21.44
N GLN A 170 0.69 -9.52 -20.33
CA GLN A 170 1.30 -10.85 -20.14
C GLN A 170 0.36 -12.01 -20.49
N GLN A 171 -0.91 -11.74 -20.80
CA GLN A 171 -1.78 -12.76 -21.37
C GLN A 171 -1.30 -13.11 -22.79
N PRO A 172 -1.03 -14.39 -23.10
CA PRO A 172 -0.77 -14.80 -24.46
C PRO A 172 -2.04 -14.53 -25.28
N HIS A 173 -1.97 -13.56 -26.18
CA HIS A 173 -2.99 -13.38 -27.21
C HIS A 173 -2.99 -14.64 -28.08
N ILE A 174 -3.84 -15.61 -27.76
CA ILE A 174 -4.17 -16.71 -28.66
C ILE A 174 -4.96 -16.09 -29.81
N ARG A 175 -4.27 -15.69 -30.87
CA ARG A 175 -4.89 -15.49 -32.17
C ARG A 175 -5.21 -16.86 -32.73
N ILE A 176 -6.46 -17.28 -32.59
CA ILE A 176 -6.98 -18.39 -33.39
C ILE A 176 -7.09 -17.84 -34.81
N ASP A 177 -6.12 -18.21 -35.64
CA ASP A 177 -6.18 -18.00 -37.09
C ASP A 177 -7.35 -18.81 -37.64
N ALA A 178 -8.47 -18.13 -37.89
CA ALA A 178 -9.47 -18.61 -38.84
C ALA A 178 -8.99 -18.17 -40.23
N ARG A 179 -8.20 -19.03 -40.90
CA ARG A 179 -8.04 -18.94 -42.36
C ARG A 179 -9.44 -19.06 -42.98
N GLY A 180 -9.94 -17.93 -43.48
CA GLY A 180 -11.23 -17.87 -44.15
C GLY A 180 -11.56 -16.47 -44.65
N ALA A 181 -10.86 -16.06 -45.70
CA ALA A 181 -11.21 -14.99 -46.65
C ALA A 181 -11.01 -13.52 -46.22
N GLY A 182 -10.12 -12.83 -46.95
CA GLY A 182 -10.39 -11.46 -47.39
C GLY A 182 -9.33 -10.43 -47.07
N THR A 183 -8.31 -10.36 -47.92
CA THR A 183 -7.57 -9.13 -48.30
C THR A 183 -6.89 -8.31 -47.20
N VAL A 184 -5.61 -8.62 -47.02
CA VAL A 184 -4.59 -7.69 -46.51
C VAL A 184 -4.20 -6.75 -47.65
N ALA A 185 -4.44 -5.45 -47.48
CA ALA A 185 -3.67 -4.40 -48.15
C ALA A 185 -2.80 -3.72 -47.09
N HIS A 186 -1.50 -3.98 -47.14
CA HIS A 186 -0.50 -3.20 -46.42
C HIS A 186 -0.15 -1.96 -47.24
N THR A 187 -0.22 -0.78 -46.64
CA THR A 187 0.77 0.28 -46.87
C THR A 187 0.76 1.24 -45.69
N ILE A 188 1.85 1.26 -44.94
CA ILE A 188 2.23 2.36 -44.05
C ILE A 188 3.16 3.22 -44.90
N GLU A 189 2.78 4.45 -45.21
CA GLU A 189 3.74 5.51 -45.57
C GLU A 189 3.09 6.90 -45.49
N GLY A 190 3.76 7.79 -44.73
CA GLY A 190 3.85 9.24 -44.95
C GLY A 190 2.56 10.07 -45.07
N GLY A 191 2.31 10.92 -44.07
CA GLY A 191 1.34 12.02 -44.25
C GLY A 191 1.09 12.85 -43.00
N VAL A 192 2.07 13.65 -42.58
CA VAL A 192 1.77 14.89 -41.85
C VAL A 192 0.92 15.73 -42.79
N HIS A 193 -0.37 15.94 -42.52
CA HIS A 193 -1.15 17.06 -43.05
C HIS A 193 -2.35 17.34 -42.13
N GLY A 194 -2.57 18.64 -41.88
CA GLY A 194 -3.36 19.20 -40.80
C GLY A 194 -4.76 18.61 -40.64
N THR A 195 -5.06 18.19 -39.42
CA THR A 195 -6.42 18.21 -38.89
C THR A 195 -6.50 19.38 -37.91
N THR A 196 -7.19 20.42 -38.36
CA THR A 196 -7.61 21.57 -37.57
C THR A 196 -8.40 21.06 -36.37
N VAL A 197 -7.79 21.13 -35.19
CA VAL A 197 -8.55 21.05 -33.94
C VAL A 197 -9.44 22.29 -33.92
N HIS A 198 -10.74 22.10 -34.09
CA HIS A 198 -11.72 23.13 -33.77
C HIS A 198 -11.60 23.44 -32.28
N HIS A 199 -10.77 24.43 -31.92
CA HIS A 199 -10.99 25.16 -30.69
C HIS A 199 -12.38 25.80 -30.84
N ALA A 200 -13.35 25.24 -30.11
CA ALA A 200 -14.59 25.93 -29.85
C ALA A 200 -14.24 27.34 -29.41
N ALA A 201 -14.76 28.32 -30.15
CA ALA A 201 -14.56 29.73 -29.89
C ALA A 201 -14.80 30.02 -28.40
N ALA A 202 -13.98 30.93 -27.85
CA ALA A 202 -14.19 31.45 -26.51
C ALA A 202 -15.68 31.77 -26.31
N PRO A 203 -16.34 31.26 -25.26
CA PRO A 203 -17.75 31.52 -25.05
C PRO A 203 -17.98 33.02 -25.02
N THR A 204 -18.96 33.46 -25.79
CA THR A 204 -19.43 34.84 -25.83
C THR A 204 -19.65 35.31 -24.39
N PRO A 205 -19.14 36.49 -23.97
CA PRO A 205 -19.31 36.95 -22.60
C PRO A 205 -20.80 37.09 -22.32
N VAL A 206 -21.31 36.17 -21.49
CA VAL A 206 -22.67 36.22 -20.96
C VAL A 206 -22.73 37.48 -20.07
N PRO A 207 -23.77 38.32 -20.18
CA PRO A 207 -23.90 39.47 -19.29
C PRO A 207 -23.93 38.96 -17.84
N ALA A 208 -23.14 39.58 -16.96
CA ALA A 208 -22.91 39.14 -15.57
C ALA A 208 -24.19 38.94 -14.74
N GLU A 209 -25.31 39.55 -15.15
CA GLU A 209 -26.63 39.39 -14.54
C GLU A 209 -27.31 38.05 -14.91
N ALA A 210 -27.09 37.55 -16.12
CA ALA A 210 -27.64 36.26 -16.57
C ALA A 210 -26.92 35.07 -15.90
N ASP A 211 -25.66 35.24 -15.50
CA ASP A 211 -24.92 34.23 -14.74
C ASP A 211 -25.37 34.15 -13.27
N LEU A 212 -25.76 35.26 -12.65
CA LEU A 212 -26.23 35.27 -11.26
C LEU A 212 -27.52 34.47 -11.06
N GLN A 213 -28.52 34.65 -11.94
CA GLN A 213 -29.77 33.88 -11.86
C GLN A 213 -29.54 32.38 -12.07
N ALA A 214 -28.68 32.01 -13.02
CA ALA A 214 -28.30 30.63 -13.24
C ALA A 214 -27.59 30.02 -12.01
N VAL A 215 -26.73 30.78 -11.33
CA VAL A 215 -26.08 30.33 -10.10
C VAL A 215 -27.10 30.16 -8.96
N LEU A 216 -28.06 31.07 -8.80
CA LEU A 216 -29.12 30.93 -7.79
C LEU A 216 -29.99 29.68 -8.02
N GLN A 217 -30.26 29.32 -9.28
CA GLN A 217 -30.94 28.06 -9.59
C GLN A 217 -30.09 26.84 -9.19
N LEU A 218 -28.77 26.89 -9.40
CA LEU A 218 -27.87 25.83 -8.95
C LEU A 218 -27.83 25.74 -7.41
N VAL A 219 -27.89 26.88 -6.71
CA VAL A 219 -27.99 26.93 -5.23
C VAL A 219 -29.24 26.21 -4.74
N GLU A 220 -30.41 26.47 -5.33
CA GLU A 220 -31.66 25.78 -4.96
C GLU A 220 -31.61 24.28 -5.30
N ARG A 221 -31.05 23.94 -6.46
CA ARG A 221 -30.84 22.53 -6.85
C ARG A 221 -29.94 21.81 -5.84
N LEU A 222 -28.83 22.43 -5.43
CA LEU A 222 -27.93 21.87 -4.44
C LEU A 222 -28.61 21.76 -3.07
N ARG A 223 -29.40 22.76 -2.67
CA ARG A 223 -30.16 22.74 -1.41
C ARG A 223 -31.13 21.56 -1.35
N THR A 224 -31.85 21.32 -2.44
CA THR A 224 -32.79 20.18 -2.56
C THR A 224 -32.03 18.86 -2.52
N ALA A 225 -30.97 18.73 -3.33
CA ALA A 225 -30.17 17.51 -3.38
C ALA A 225 -29.43 17.21 -2.06
N LEU A 226 -29.06 18.22 -1.27
CA LEU A 226 -28.50 18.07 0.07
C LEU A 226 -29.52 17.56 1.10
N ALA A 227 -30.78 17.94 0.95
CA ALA A 227 -31.84 17.44 1.83
C ALA A 227 -32.11 15.95 1.58
N ASP A 228 -32.10 15.54 0.30
CA ASP A 228 -32.53 14.22 -0.15
C ASP A 228 -31.43 13.16 -0.20
N THR A 229 -30.16 13.55 -0.07
CA THR A 229 -29.03 12.62 -0.15
C THR A 229 -28.81 11.85 1.15
N ASP A 230 -28.68 10.52 1.07
CA ASP A 230 -28.27 9.66 2.19
C ASP A 230 -26.75 9.43 2.23
N GLU A 231 -26.02 9.93 1.22
CA GLU A 231 -24.57 9.71 1.06
C GLU A 231 -23.73 10.60 1.99
N LEU A 232 -24.35 11.60 2.62
CA LEU A 232 -23.70 12.51 3.57
C LEU A 232 -24.12 12.22 5.01
N SER A 233 -23.13 12.17 5.91
CA SER A 233 -23.37 12.22 7.35
C SER A 233 -24.12 13.50 7.75
N ASP A 234 -24.93 13.46 8.79
CA ASP A 234 -25.70 14.61 9.30
C ASP A 234 -24.82 15.84 9.56
N LEU A 235 -23.62 15.64 10.11
CA LEU A 235 -22.67 16.73 10.36
C LEU A 235 -22.16 17.38 9.07
N ALA A 236 -21.86 16.58 8.04
CA ALA A 236 -21.44 17.08 6.73
C ALA A 236 -22.58 17.80 6.01
N ARG A 237 -23.81 17.26 6.12
CA ARG A 237 -25.03 17.88 5.60
C ARG A 237 -25.29 19.23 6.24
N GLN A 238 -25.21 19.31 7.58
CA GLN A 238 -25.40 20.56 8.32
C GLN A 238 -24.35 21.62 7.97
N ARG A 239 -23.08 21.23 7.83
CA ARG A 239 -22.01 22.12 7.37
C ARG A 239 -22.25 22.62 5.94
N ALA A 240 -22.55 21.72 5.01
CA ALA A 240 -22.84 22.06 3.63
C ALA A 240 -24.05 23.00 3.51
N SER A 241 -25.12 22.77 4.28
CA SER A 241 -26.26 23.70 4.33
C SER A 241 -25.88 25.07 4.89
N GLY A 242 -25.00 25.14 5.89
CA GLY A 242 -24.47 26.40 6.43
C GLY A 242 -23.68 27.19 5.38
N ASP A 243 -22.71 26.53 4.72
CA ASP A 243 -21.89 27.16 3.68
C ASP A 243 -22.72 27.56 2.45
N LEU A 244 -23.71 26.76 2.06
CA LEU A 244 -24.64 27.09 0.99
C LEU A 244 -25.54 28.28 1.34
N GLY A 245 -25.93 28.41 2.61
CA GLY A 245 -26.67 29.57 3.12
C GLY A 245 -25.84 30.84 3.12
N GLU A 246 -24.54 30.74 3.41
CA GLU A 246 -23.60 31.87 3.30
C GLU A 246 -23.43 32.30 1.84
N LEU A 247 -23.23 31.34 0.92
CA LEU A 247 -23.15 31.62 -0.51
C LEU A 247 -24.42 32.29 -1.04
N ASP A 248 -25.60 31.76 -0.71
CA ASP A 248 -26.89 32.35 -1.14
C ASP A 248 -27.07 33.78 -0.62
N ARG A 249 -26.66 34.05 0.63
CA ARG A 249 -26.71 35.40 1.21
C ARG A 249 -25.81 36.38 0.46
N GLU A 250 -24.59 36.00 0.16
CA GLU A 250 -23.64 36.85 -0.58
C GLU A 250 -24.10 37.11 -2.02
N LEU A 251 -24.65 36.10 -2.70
CA LEU A 251 -25.17 36.24 -4.06
C LEU A 251 -26.39 37.16 -4.14
N ARG A 252 -27.24 37.14 -3.10
CA ARG A 252 -28.43 38.00 -2.99
C ARG A 252 -28.14 39.37 -2.39
N ALA A 253 -26.94 39.61 -1.85
CA ALA A 253 -26.58 40.91 -1.31
C ALA A 253 -26.62 42.00 -2.42
N PRO A 254 -26.99 43.25 -2.09
CA PRO A 254 -26.86 44.38 -2.99
C PRO A 254 -25.42 44.50 -3.51
N VAL A 255 -25.22 44.94 -4.75
CA VAL A 255 -23.88 45.00 -5.39
C VAL A 255 -22.84 45.75 -4.55
N ALA A 256 -23.26 46.78 -3.81
CA ALA A 256 -22.40 47.58 -2.94
C ALA A 256 -21.86 46.81 -1.72
N ASP A 257 -22.57 45.77 -1.27
CA ASP A 257 -22.27 45.01 -0.05
C ASP A 257 -21.73 43.60 -0.36
N ARG A 258 -21.56 43.25 -1.63
CA ARG A 258 -21.05 41.95 -2.04
C ARG A 258 -19.58 41.83 -1.69
N GLU A 259 -19.22 40.75 -1.02
CA GLU A 259 -17.83 40.37 -0.80
C GLU A 259 -17.49 39.08 -1.56
N PRO A 260 -16.93 39.19 -2.79
CA PRO A 260 -16.58 38.02 -3.61
C PRO A 260 -15.65 37.03 -2.90
N GLY A 261 -14.82 37.51 -1.98
CA GLY A 261 -13.96 36.67 -1.15
C GLY A 261 -14.74 35.73 -0.22
N ARG A 262 -15.86 36.18 0.36
CA ARG A 262 -16.72 35.34 1.20
C ARG A 262 -17.46 34.28 0.37
N ALA A 263 -17.99 34.68 -0.78
CA ALA A 263 -18.61 33.75 -1.73
C ALA A 263 -17.62 32.68 -2.22
N ARG A 264 -16.37 33.07 -2.54
CA ARG A 264 -15.30 32.13 -2.88
C ARG A 264 -15.00 31.17 -1.75
N ALA A 265 -14.80 31.68 -0.53
CA ALA A 265 -14.50 30.86 0.63
C ALA A 265 -15.62 29.85 0.94
N ALA A 266 -16.89 30.27 0.82
CA ALA A 266 -18.04 29.38 0.98
C ALA A 266 -18.05 28.26 -0.08
N LEU A 267 -17.76 28.58 -1.35
CA LEU A 267 -17.64 27.56 -2.40
C LEU A 267 -16.47 26.61 -2.19
N GLU A 268 -15.31 27.09 -1.73
CA GLU A 268 -14.16 26.23 -1.41
C GLU A 268 -14.50 25.25 -0.28
N ARG A 269 -15.21 25.72 0.76
CA ARG A 269 -15.69 24.88 1.86
C ARG A 269 -16.75 23.87 1.40
N LEU A 270 -17.69 24.27 0.52
CA LEU A 270 -18.65 23.37 -0.11
C LEU A 270 -17.95 22.27 -0.93
N ARG A 271 -16.98 22.65 -1.77
CA ARG A 271 -16.20 21.68 -2.58
C ARG A 271 -15.46 20.68 -1.70
N THR A 272 -14.95 21.13 -0.56
CA THR A 272 -14.26 20.28 0.41
C THR A 272 -15.22 19.33 1.13
N THR A 273 -16.38 19.85 1.54
CA THR A 273 -17.39 19.09 2.30
C THR A 273 -18.08 18.03 1.44
N LEU A 274 -18.31 18.33 0.16
CA LEU A 274 -19.03 17.48 -0.78
C LEU A 274 -18.11 16.59 -1.63
N LEU A 275 -16.82 16.56 -1.30
CA LEU A 275 -15.84 15.75 -2.00
C LEU A 275 -16.21 14.27 -1.92
N GLY A 276 -16.44 13.62 -3.08
CA GLY A 276 -16.80 12.20 -3.20
C GLY A 276 -18.30 11.90 -3.20
N VAL A 277 -19.16 12.93 -3.28
CA VAL A 277 -20.56 12.80 -3.67
C VAL A 277 -20.70 13.44 -5.06
N ASP A 278 -20.43 12.64 -6.09
CA ASP A 278 -20.15 13.13 -7.45
C ASP A 278 -21.25 14.06 -7.99
N GLY A 279 -22.52 13.72 -7.76
CA GLY A 279 -23.65 14.54 -8.20
C GLY A 279 -23.75 15.92 -7.53
N LEU A 280 -23.37 16.06 -6.26
CA LEU A 280 -23.40 17.34 -5.55
C LEU A 280 -22.16 18.19 -5.87
N LEU A 281 -21.00 17.52 -6.00
CA LEU A 281 -19.74 18.17 -6.35
C LEU A 281 -19.80 18.76 -7.76
N GLU A 282 -20.47 18.09 -8.70
CA GLU A 282 -20.69 18.60 -10.05
C GLU A 282 -21.47 19.92 -10.04
N VAL A 283 -22.53 20.01 -9.23
CA VAL A 283 -23.33 21.25 -9.11
C VAL A 283 -22.49 22.39 -8.52
N VAL A 284 -21.63 22.12 -7.52
CA VAL A 284 -20.70 23.12 -6.96
C VAL A 284 -19.67 23.58 -8.01
N ASN A 285 -19.13 22.67 -8.81
CA ASN A 285 -18.19 23.04 -9.87
C ASN A 285 -18.85 23.90 -10.96
N GLN A 286 -20.11 23.61 -11.31
CA GLN A 286 -20.89 24.46 -12.21
C GLN A 286 -21.12 25.87 -11.64
N MET A 287 -21.35 26.00 -10.33
CA MET A 287 -21.41 27.31 -9.67
C MET A 287 -20.05 28.02 -9.73
N TRP A 288 -18.96 27.28 -9.48
CA TRP A 288 -17.60 27.82 -9.51
C TRP A 288 -17.24 28.42 -10.87
N ASP A 289 -17.51 27.69 -11.95
CA ASP A 289 -17.18 28.14 -13.30
C ASP A 289 -17.97 29.39 -13.69
N ARG A 290 -19.24 29.47 -13.28
CA ARG A 290 -20.09 30.65 -13.51
C ARG A 290 -19.69 31.85 -12.66
N LEU A 291 -19.18 31.64 -11.45
CA LEU A 291 -18.74 32.73 -10.56
C LEU A 291 -17.26 33.08 -10.73
N ARG A 292 -16.49 32.36 -11.56
CA ARG A 292 -15.05 32.57 -11.71
C ARG A 292 -14.69 34.01 -12.05
N HIS A 293 -15.54 34.70 -12.84
CA HIS A 293 -15.32 36.08 -13.24
C HIS A 293 -15.65 37.12 -12.13
N TRP A 294 -16.28 36.72 -11.02
CA TRP A 294 -16.50 37.56 -9.84
C TRP A 294 -15.31 37.56 -8.88
N PHE A 295 -14.42 36.56 -8.98
CA PHE A 295 -13.31 36.44 -8.06
C PHE A 295 -12.08 37.21 -8.58
N PRO A 296 -11.43 38.03 -7.74
CA PRO A 296 -10.14 38.62 -8.11
C PRO A 296 -9.11 37.51 -8.34
N ALA A 297 -8.28 37.70 -9.37
CA ALA A 297 -7.21 36.77 -9.76
C ALA A 297 -6.16 36.59 -8.64
#